data_AF-A0A5Q4FR02-F1
#
_entry.id   AF-A0A5Q4FR02-F1
#
_cell.length_a   1.000
_cell.length_b   1.000
_cell.length_c   1.000
_cell.angle_alpha   90.00
_cell.angle_beta   90.00
_cell.angle_gamma   90.00
#
_symmetry.space_group_name_H-M   'P 1'
#
loop_
_entity.id
_entity.type
_entity.pdbx_description
1 polymer ?
#
loop_
_entity_poly.entity_id
_entity_poly.type
_entity_poly.pdbx_seq_one_letter_code
_entity_poly.pdbx_strand_id
1 'polypeptide(L)'
;MELDRPALRAALLDAAPWLAATDVGPRAVDAGTCDRCGERPRLLPTCGPGAPEALCRDCAAALGDDAWCDGHRNDGMAARRWADALPDRWEDAVVLWWVATGELRWDARTMAVTEDHPWSDAVRAAIGIGR
;
A
#
# COMPACT_ATOMS: atom_id res chain seq x y z
N MET A 1 -11.56 -19.01 11.71
CA MET A 1 -11.25 -18.49 10.36
C MET A 1 -9.74 -18.45 10.27
N GLU A 2 -9.14 -19.22 9.36
CA GLU A 2 -7.68 -19.30 9.23
C GLU A 2 -7.28 -18.58 7.94
N LEU A 3 -6.39 -17.59 8.07
CA LEU A 3 -5.86 -16.80 6.96
C LEU A 3 -4.81 -17.63 6.21
N ASP A 4 -5.02 -17.85 4.90
CA ASP A 4 -4.01 -18.43 4.02
C ASP A 4 -3.19 -17.31 3.37
N ARG A 5 -2.04 -16.97 3.99
CA ARG A 5 -1.16 -15.91 3.49
C ARG A 5 -0.58 -16.19 2.10
N PRO A 6 -0.05 -17.39 1.80
CA PRO A 6 0.38 -17.71 0.44
C PRO A 6 -0.72 -17.53 -0.61
N ALA A 7 -1.94 -18.03 -0.35
CA ALA A 7 -3.07 -17.85 -1.27
C ALA A 7 -3.48 -16.38 -1.41
N LEU A 8 -3.51 -15.63 -0.29
CA LEU A 8 -3.82 -14.20 -0.30
C LEU A 8 -2.81 -13.43 -1.15
N ARG A 9 -1.51 -13.71 -0.97
CA ARG A 9 -0.44 -13.09 -1.75
C ARG A 9 -0.62 -13.35 -3.24
N ALA A 10 -0.89 -14.59 -3.62
CA ALA A 10 -1.11 -14.96 -5.02
C ALA A 10 -2.33 -14.24 -5.62
N ALA A 11 -3.46 -14.26 -4.90
CA ALA A 11 -4.70 -13.61 -5.35
C ALA A 11 -4.57 -12.08 -5.46
N LEU A 12 -3.85 -11.45 -4.53
CA LEU A 12 -3.58 -10.01 -4.58
C LEU A 12 -2.69 -9.64 -5.76
N LEU A 13 -1.67 -10.44 -6.09
CA LEU A 13 -0.79 -10.17 -7.23
C LEU A 13 -1.48 -10.38 -8.58
N ASP A 14 -2.44 -11.30 -8.64
CA ASP A 14 -3.28 -11.48 -9.83
C ASP A 14 -4.20 -10.27 -10.05
N ALA A 15 -4.86 -9.79 -8.98
CA ALA A 15 -5.78 -8.66 -9.06
C ALA A 15 -5.09 -7.29 -9.13
N ALA A 16 -3.93 -7.15 -8.49
CA ALA A 16 -3.18 -5.91 -8.31
C ALA A 16 -1.66 -6.15 -8.44
N PRO A 17 -1.14 -6.40 -9.66
CA PRO A 17 0.27 -6.70 -9.89
C PRO A 17 1.23 -5.61 -9.39
N TRP A 18 0.76 -4.36 -9.31
CA TRP A 18 1.53 -3.20 -8.83
C TRP A 18 1.99 -3.35 -7.37
N LEU A 19 1.38 -4.22 -6.57
CA LEU A 19 1.83 -4.53 -5.20
C LEU A 19 3.23 -5.16 -5.17
N ALA A 20 3.67 -5.78 -6.27
CA ALA A 20 5.01 -6.37 -6.37
C ALA A 20 6.12 -5.36 -6.71
N ALA A 21 5.77 -4.10 -7.03
CA ALA A 21 6.76 -3.08 -7.40
C ALA A 21 7.76 -2.87 -6.25
N THR A 22 9.06 -2.98 -6.56
CA THR A 22 10.15 -2.96 -5.58
C THR A 22 10.80 -1.60 -5.42
N ASP A 23 10.71 -0.76 -6.44
CA ASP A 23 11.42 0.54 -6.47
C ASP A 23 10.52 1.66 -5.94
N VAL A 24 9.20 1.48 -6.08
CA VAL A 24 8.15 2.36 -5.55
C VAL A 24 6.98 1.48 -5.08
N GLY A 25 6.24 1.93 -4.08
CA GLY A 25 5.06 1.23 -3.59
C GLY A 25 5.29 0.45 -2.29
N PRO A 26 4.31 -0.38 -1.89
CA PRO A 26 4.21 -0.89 -0.53
C PRO A 26 5.31 -1.89 -0.14
N ARG A 27 6.08 -2.42 -1.10
CA ARG A 27 7.25 -3.26 -0.82
C ARG A 27 8.54 -2.45 -0.61
N ALA A 28 8.57 -1.20 -1.07
CA ALA A 28 9.69 -0.28 -0.90
C ALA A 28 9.62 0.51 0.42
N VAL A 29 8.59 0.26 1.24
CA VAL A 29 8.34 0.93 2.53
C VAL A 29 7.91 -0.10 3.57
N ASP A 30 8.21 0.17 4.84
CA ASP A 30 7.77 -0.69 5.94
C ASP A 30 6.28 -0.51 6.23
N ALA A 31 5.56 -1.57 6.60
CA ALA A 31 4.17 -1.43 7.03
C ALA A 31 3.95 -0.35 8.09
N GLY A 32 2.92 0.49 7.87
CA GLY A 32 2.61 1.59 8.77
C GLY A 32 1.66 2.60 8.16
N THR A 33 1.32 3.61 8.95
CA THR A 33 0.56 4.76 8.45
C THR A 33 1.48 5.80 7.83
N CYS A 34 0.89 6.70 7.04
CA CYS A 34 1.55 7.84 6.44
C CYS A 34 2.10 8.74 7.53
N ASP A 35 3.39 9.07 7.44
CA ASP A 35 4.09 9.81 8.47
C ASP A 35 3.60 11.28 8.58
N ARG A 36 2.86 11.77 7.58
CA ARG A 36 2.27 13.12 7.58
C ARG A 36 0.85 13.15 8.14
N CYS A 37 -0.05 12.31 7.65
CA CYS A 37 -1.47 12.38 8.06
C CYS A 37 -1.84 11.39 9.15
N GLY A 38 -1.07 10.32 9.36
CA GLY A 38 -1.37 9.28 10.36
C GLY A 38 -2.56 8.36 10.01
N GLU A 39 -3.34 8.68 8.97
CA GLU A 39 -4.61 7.98 8.67
C GLU A 39 -4.45 6.85 7.63
N ARG A 40 -3.81 7.14 6.49
CA ARG A 40 -3.71 6.21 5.36
C ARG A 40 -2.43 5.38 5.42
N PRO A 41 -2.37 4.19 4.82
CA PRO A 41 -1.13 3.44 4.74
C PRO A 41 -0.06 4.25 4.01
N ARG A 42 1.20 4.12 4.45
CA ARG A 42 2.32 4.65 3.67
C ARG A 42 2.50 3.88 2.36
N LEU A 43 3.03 4.55 1.35
CA LEU A 43 3.09 4.03 -0.02
C LEU A 43 4.39 4.41 -0.74
N LEU A 44 4.82 5.66 -0.60
CA LEU A 44 5.97 6.19 -1.31
C LEU A 44 7.10 6.52 -0.33
N PRO A 45 8.32 5.98 -0.52
CA PRO A 45 9.48 6.41 0.22
C PRO A 45 9.89 7.82 -0.22
N THR A 46 10.32 8.63 0.74
CA THR A 46 10.71 10.02 0.54
C THR A 46 12.08 10.30 1.14
N CYS A 47 12.78 11.30 0.62
CA CYS A 47 14.18 11.58 0.98
C CYS A 47 14.54 13.07 0.98
N GLY A 48 13.53 13.94 0.86
CA GLY A 48 13.71 15.39 0.91
C GLY A 48 14.22 15.87 2.28
N PRO A 49 14.98 16.97 2.34
CA PRO A 49 15.43 17.54 3.61
C PRO A 49 14.25 17.88 4.52
N GLY A 50 14.15 17.20 5.67
CA GLY A 50 13.04 17.39 6.61
C GLY A 50 11.68 16.84 6.13
N ALA A 51 11.67 16.11 5.01
CA ALA A 51 10.49 15.37 4.60
C ALA A 51 10.27 14.17 5.55
N PRO A 52 9.02 13.74 5.75
CA PRO A 52 8.76 12.45 6.40
C PRO A 52 9.43 11.29 5.64
N GLU A 53 9.59 10.12 6.26
CA GLU A 53 10.30 9.00 5.63
C GLU A 53 9.45 8.31 4.55
N ALA A 54 8.14 8.23 4.78
CA ALA A 54 7.22 7.68 3.82
C ALA A 54 5.80 8.27 3.91
N LEU A 55 5.20 8.49 2.75
CA LEU A 55 3.91 9.17 2.60
C LEU A 55 2.87 8.28 1.91
N CYS A 56 1.59 8.54 2.19
CA CYS A 56 0.52 8.06 1.32
C CYS A 56 0.47 8.87 0.02
N ARG A 57 -0.23 8.34 -1.00
CA ARG A 57 -0.44 8.98 -2.31
C ARG A 57 -0.77 10.48 -2.19
N ASP A 58 -1.84 10.80 -1.47
CA ASP A 58 -2.36 12.16 -1.41
C ASP A 58 -1.41 13.13 -0.67
N CYS A 59 -0.75 12.67 0.40
CA CYS A 59 0.23 13.50 1.10
C CYS A 59 1.49 13.75 0.27
N ALA A 60 1.91 12.76 -0.53
CA ALA A 60 3.02 12.91 -1.47
C ALA A 60 2.65 13.86 -2.63
N ALA A 61 1.42 13.77 -3.15
CA ALA A 61 0.91 14.71 -4.14
C ALA A 61 0.86 16.15 -3.60
N ALA A 62 0.40 16.32 -2.36
CA ALA A 62 0.33 17.64 -1.70
C ALA A 62 1.71 18.23 -1.36
N LEU A 63 2.71 17.40 -1.06
CA LEU A 63 4.07 17.87 -0.78
C LEU A 63 4.86 18.15 -2.06
N GLY A 64 4.51 17.48 -3.17
CA GLY A 64 5.16 17.70 -4.45
C GLY A 64 6.66 17.41 -4.39
N ASP A 65 7.46 18.27 -5.01
CA ASP A 65 8.91 18.06 -5.14
C ASP A 65 9.64 18.15 -3.81
N ASP A 66 9.06 18.79 -2.80
CA ASP A 66 9.67 18.95 -1.46
C ASP A 66 9.81 17.62 -0.71
N ALA A 67 9.13 16.56 -1.15
CA ALA A 67 9.26 15.23 -0.54
C ALA A 67 10.55 14.49 -0.97
N TRP A 68 11.24 14.96 -2.01
CA TRP A 68 12.46 14.34 -2.52
C TRP A 68 13.61 15.35 -2.53
N CYS A 69 14.84 14.85 -2.36
CA CYS A 69 16.01 15.69 -2.55
C CYS A 69 16.22 15.99 -4.05
N ASP A 70 17.00 17.03 -4.35
CA ASP A 70 17.27 17.45 -5.73
C ASP A 70 17.81 16.31 -6.62
N GLY A 71 18.62 15.41 -6.04
CA GLY A 71 19.17 14.24 -6.74
C GLY A 71 18.12 13.20 -7.15
N HIS A 72 16.97 13.15 -6.48
CA HIS A 72 15.89 12.18 -6.75
C HIS A 72 14.58 12.83 -7.21
N ARG A 73 14.61 14.09 -7.65
CA ARG A 73 13.40 14.82 -8.07
C ARG A 73 12.67 14.12 -9.22
N ASN A 74 13.41 13.56 -10.19
CA ASN A 74 12.83 12.82 -11.30
C ASN A 74 12.20 11.49 -10.85
N ASP A 75 12.84 10.77 -9.93
CA ASP A 75 12.32 9.54 -9.36
C ASP A 75 11.06 9.83 -8.54
N GLY A 76 11.06 10.92 -7.77
CA GLY A 76 9.87 11.41 -7.06
C GLY A 76 8.73 11.76 -8.00
N MET A 77 8.99 12.43 -9.11
CA MET A 77 7.98 12.69 -10.14
C MET A 77 7.41 11.39 -10.73
N ALA A 78 8.28 10.41 -11.03
CA ALA A 78 7.84 9.11 -11.54
C ALA A 78 7.02 8.34 -10.50
N ALA A 79 7.44 8.36 -9.24
CA ALA A 79 6.76 7.72 -8.11
C ALA A 79 5.36 8.33 -7.88
N ARG A 80 5.24 9.66 -7.91
CA ARG A 80 3.92 10.33 -7.82
C ARG A 80 3.02 9.98 -8.99
N ARG A 81 3.53 10.01 -10.23
CA ARG A 81 2.76 9.60 -11.42
C ARG A 81 2.28 8.15 -11.34
N TRP A 82 3.14 7.26 -10.84
CA TRP A 82 2.79 5.87 -10.60
C TRP A 82 1.68 5.77 -9.54
N ALA A 83 1.80 6.50 -8.43
CA ALA A 83 0.79 6.49 -7.36
C ALA A 83 -0.56 7.08 -7.82
N ASP A 84 -0.54 8.12 -8.65
CA ASP A 84 -1.73 8.74 -9.24
C ASP A 84 -2.48 7.79 -10.19
N ALA A 85 -1.79 6.82 -10.77
CA ALA A 85 -2.38 5.79 -11.62
C ALA A 85 -2.99 4.61 -10.83
N LEU A 86 -2.84 4.58 -9.51
CA LEU A 86 -3.41 3.52 -8.68
C LEU A 86 -4.94 3.65 -8.58
N PRO A 87 -5.66 2.52 -8.41
CA PRO A 87 -7.11 2.54 -8.18
C PRO A 87 -7.51 3.39 -6.97
N ASP A 88 -8.77 3.81 -6.92
CA ASP A 88 -9.28 4.66 -5.82
C ASP A 88 -9.10 4.02 -4.44
N ARG A 89 -9.29 2.70 -4.32
CA ARG A 89 -9.17 1.93 -3.07
C ARG A 89 -7.82 1.23 -2.90
N TRP A 90 -6.74 1.86 -3.35
CA TRP A 90 -5.39 1.30 -3.25
C TRP A 90 -4.98 1.02 -1.80
N GLU A 91 -5.47 1.80 -0.83
CA GLU A 91 -5.15 1.63 0.59
C GLU A 91 -5.49 0.23 1.10
N ASP A 92 -6.65 -0.29 0.67
CA ASP A 92 -7.15 -1.58 1.11
C ASP A 92 -6.24 -2.71 0.60
N ALA A 93 -5.79 -2.59 -0.66
CA ALA A 93 -4.83 -3.51 -1.27
C ALA A 93 -3.48 -3.50 -0.55
N VAL A 94 -2.97 -2.32 -0.15
CA VAL A 94 -1.70 -2.19 0.57
C VAL A 94 -1.77 -2.84 1.95
N VAL A 95 -2.85 -2.61 2.70
CA VAL A 95 -3.00 -3.21 4.03
C VAL A 95 -3.07 -4.74 3.93
N LEU A 96 -3.86 -5.26 2.98
CA LEU A 96 -3.92 -6.70 2.75
C LEU A 96 -2.60 -7.29 2.26
N TRP A 97 -1.85 -6.54 1.46
CA TRP A 97 -0.52 -6.94 1.05
C TRP A 97 0.42 -7.12 2.24
N TRP A 98 0.45 -6.18 3.18
CA TRP A 98 1.26 -6.29 4.40
C TRP A 98 0.81 -7.44 5.31
N VAL A 99 -0.49 -7.75 5.34
CA VAL A 99 -0.99 -8.97 6.01
C VAL A 99 -0.44 -10.22 5.31
N ALA A 100 -0.45 -10.25 3.98
CA ALA A 100 0.02 -11.37 3.18
C ALA A 100 1.54 -11.57 3.27
N THR A 101 2.33 -10.49 3.41
CA THR A 101 3.78 -10.55 3.65
C THR A 101 4.16 -10.81 5.10
N GLY A 102 3.20 -10.71 6.03
CA GLY A 102 3.39 -10.95 7.46
C GLY A 102 3.90 -9.74 8.24
N GLU A 103 3.99 -8.56 7.62
CA GLU A 103 4.33 -7.30 8.27
C GLU A 103 3.20 -6.79 9.18
N LEU A 104 1.94 -7.11 8.82
CA LEU A 104 0.77 -6.88 9.67
C LEU A 104 0.13 -8.18 10.15
N ARG A 105 -0.47 -8.12 11.33
CA ARG A 105 -1.30 -9.19 11.88
C ARG A 105 -2.70 -9.11 11.30
N TRP A 106 -3.34 -10.27 11.14
CA TRP A 106 -4.76 -10.34 10.83
C TRP A 106 -5.58 -10.18 12.10
N ASP A 107 -6.19 -9.02 12.25
CA ASP A 107 -7.02 -8.63 13.39
C ASP A 107 -8.26 -7.82 12.95
N ALA A 108 -9.07 -7.38 13.91
CA ALA A 108 -10.29 -6.63 13.66
C ALA A 108 -10.06 -5.35 12.82
N ARG A 109 -8.91 -4.68 12.99
CA ARG A 109 -8.59 -3.47 12.22
C ARG A 109 -8.32 -3.82 10.76
N THR A 110 -7.54 -4.87 10.49
CA THR A 110 -7.29 -5.31 9.11
C THR A 110 -8.51 -5.97 8.46
N MET A 111 -9.41 -6.56 9.26
CA MET A 111 -10.65 -7.14 8.77
C MET A 111 -11.64 -6.08 8.28
N ALA A 112 -11.76 -4.95 8.99
CA ALA A 112 -12.65 -3.84 8.60
C ALA A 112 -12.37 -3.32 7.18
N VAL A 113 -11.11 -3.40 6.73
CA VAL A 113 -10.65 -3.03 5.38
C VAL A 113 -11.31 -3.89 4.28
N THR A 114 -11.81 -5.08 4.63
CA THR A 114 -12.36 -6.05 3.68
C THR A 114 -13.88 -6.01 3.55
N GLU A 115 -14.58 -5.32 4.44
CA GLU A 115 -16.05 -5.33 4.50
C GLU A 115 -16.67 -4.55 3.33
N ASP A 116 -16.02 -3.48 2.87
CA ASP A 116 -16.55 -2.58 1.84
C ASP A 116 -15.86 -2.70 0.47
N HIS A 117 -14.81 -3.52 0.34
CA HIS A 117 -14.05 -3.61 -0.91
C HIS A 117 -14.57 -4.75 -1.81
N PRO A 118 -14.78 -4.53 -3.13
CA PRO A 118 -15.22 -5.56 -4.06
C PRO A 118 -14.06 -6.49 -4.45
N TRP A 119 -13.46 -7.15 -3.47
CA TRP A 119 -12.43 -8.16 -3.68
C TRP A 119 -12.93 -9.32 -4.52
N SER A 120 -12.05 -9.87 -5.34
CA SER A 120 -12.32 -11.11 -6.09
C SER A 120 -12.62 -12.27 -5.15
N ASP A 121 -13.33 -13.28 -5.64
CA ASP A 121 -13.64 -14.49 -4.87
C ASP A 121 -12.38 -15.17 -4.34
N ALA A 122 -11.28 -15.12 -5.09
CA ALA A 122 -9.99 -15.66 -4.66
C ALA A 122 -9.42 -14.92 -3.43
N VAL A 123 -9.48 -13.59 -3.42
CA VAL A 123 -9.05 -12.80 -2.25
C VAL A 123 -9.98 -13.06 -1.06
N ARG A 124 -11.30 -13.08 -1.28
CA ARG A 124 -12.32 -13.38 -0.24
C ARG A 124 -12.11 -14.76 0.39
N ALA A 125 -11.90 -15.79 -0.44
CA ALA A 125 -11.63 -17.14 0.02
C ALA A 125 -10.34 -17.22 0.86
N ALA A 126 -9.27 -16.51 0.45
CA ALA A 126 -7.99 -16.51 1.16
C ALA A 126 -8.06 -15.86 2.55
N ILE A 127 -8.92 -14.85 2.73
CA ILE A 127 -9.17 -14.22 4.04
C ILE A 127 -10.28 -14.92 4.84
N GLY A 128 -10.88 -15.98 4.29
CA GLY A 128 -11.90 -16.79 4.94
C GLY A 128 -13.32 -16.22 4.92
N ILE A 129 -13.61 -15.27 4.03
CA ILE A 129 -14.94 -14.67 3.82
C ILE A 129 -15.63 -15.39 2.64
N GLY A 130 -16.88 -15.85 2.85
CA GLY A 130 -17.74 -16.37 1.77
C GLY A 130 -17.66 -17.87 1.50
N ARG A 131 -17.82 -18.72 2.51
CA ARG A 131 -18.29 -20.10 2.29
C ARG A 131 -19.81 -20.16 2.29
#